data_AF-A0A922VEZ6-F1
#
_entry.id   AF-A0A922VEZ6-F1
#
_cell.length_a   1.000
_cell.length_b   1.000
_cell.length_c   1.000
_cell.angle_alpha   90.00
_cell.angle_beta   90.00
_cell.angle_gamma   90.00
#
_symmetry.space_group_name_H-M   'P 1'
#
loop_
_entity.id
_entity.type
_entity.pdbx_description
1 polymer ?
#
loop_
_entity_poly.entity_id
_entity_poly.type
_entity_poly.pdbx_seq_one_letter_code
_entity_poly.pdbx_strand_id
1 'polypeptide(L)' 'ANQAGETPLIRAVQLRNLNVVRELLAAGANPDQVDNIAGRSARDYALEDKRFPAMAALFADTPRRDRRTSIGPNF' A
#
# COMPACT_ATOMS: atom_id res chain seq x y z
N ALA A 1 11.23 -2.80 -4.33
CA ALA A 1 10.33 -2.64 -5.49
C ALA A 1 11.01 -3.25 -6.71
N ASN A 2 10.25 -3.80 -7.65
CA ASN A 2 10.82 -4.23 -8.93
C ASN A 2 11.08 -3.01 -9.85
N GLN A 3 11.56 -3.25 -11.08
CA GLN A 3 11.84 -2.19 -12.07
C GLN A 3 10.60 -1.32 -12.41
N ALA A 4 9.40 -1.84 -12.14
CA ALA A 4 8.12 -1.16 -12.32
C ALA A 4 7.66 -0.35 -11.10
N GLY A 5 8.47 -0.25 -10.03
CA GLY A 5 8.07 0.40 -8.78
C GLY A 5 7.04 -0.42 -7.98
N GLU A 6 6.67 -1.61 -8.45
CA GLU A 6 5.69 -2.46 -7.81
C GLU A 6 6.24 -2.99 -6.49
N THR A 7 5.48 -2.78 -5.42
CA THR A 7 5.84 -3.22 -4.08
C THR A 7 5.30 -4.63 -3.82
N PRO A 8 5.93 -5.40 -2.91
CA PRO A 8 5.38 -6.69 -2.48
C PRO A 8 3.93 -6.56 -1.98
N LEU A 9 3.60 -5.42 -1.36
CA LEU A 9 2.27 -5.13 -0.84
C LEU A 9 1.24 -4.93 -1.96
N ILE A 10 1.59 -4.22 -3.04
CA ILE A 10 0.73 -4.08 -4.23
C ILE A 10 0.41 -5.45 -4.83
N ARG A 11 1.42 -6.31 -4.97
CA ARG A 11 1.20 -7.67 -5.49
C ARG A 11 0.30 -8.51 -4.58
N ALA A 12 0.48 -8.43 -3.27
CA ALA A 12 -0.37 -9.16 -2.33
C ALA A 12 -1.84 -8.73 -2.43
N VAL A 13 -2.11 -7.43 -2.66
CA VAL A 13 -3.47 -6.90 -2.90
C VAL A 13 -4.06 -7.41 -4.20
N GLN A 14 -3.30 -7.37 -5.30
CA GLN A 14 -3.77 -7.87 -6.60
C GLN A 14 -4.05 -9.38 -6.57
N LEU A 15 -3.28 -10.14 -5.79
CA LEU A 15 -3.52 -11.57 -5.54
C LEU A 15 -4.64 -11.82 -4.52
N ARG A 16 -5.22 -10.77 -3.92
CA ARG A 16 -6.26 -10.82 -2.87
C ARG A 16 -5.84 -11.65 -1.66
N ASN A 17 -4.55 -11.71 -1.38
CA ASN A 17 -4.03 -12.54 -0.30
C ASN A 17 -3.98 -11.74 1.00
N LEU A 18 -5.07 -11.79 1.76
CA LEU A 18 -5.22 -11.11 3.05
C LEU A 18 -4.10 -11.43 4.05
N ASN A 19 -3.64 -12.68 4.10
CA ASN A 19 -2.61 -13.08 5.06
C ASN A 19 -1.28 -12.39 4.76
N VAL A 20 -0.86 -12.42 3.48
CA VAL A 20 0.38 -11.75 3.06
C VAL A 20 0.27 -10.23 3.20
N VAL A 21 -0.89 -9.64 2.89
CA VAL A 21 -1.10 -8.20 3.12
C VAL A 21 -0.92 -7.85 4.61
N ARG A 22 -1.50 -8.63 5.52
CA ARG A 22 -1.34 -8.40 6.97
C ARG A 22 0.11 -8.54 7.42
N GLU A 23 0.82 -9.56 6.97
CA GLU A 23 2.23 -9.77 7.30
C GLU A 23 3.09 -8.61 6.81
N LEU A 24 2.88 -8.16 5.57
CA LEU A 24 3.63 -7.04 5.01
C LEU A 24 3.33 -5.73 5.74
N LEU A 25 2.07 -5.47 6.09
CA LEU A 25 1.69 -4.31 6.90
C LEU A 25 2.31 -4.37 8.30
N ALA A 26 2.32 -5.54 8.94
CA ALA A 26 2.97 -5.77 10.24
C ALA A 26 4.48 -5.56 10.16
N ALA A 27 5.11 -5.94 9.04
CA ALA A 27 6.51 -5.67 8.74
C ALA A 27 6.80 -4.18 8.42
N GLY A 28 5.79 -3.31 8.43
CA GLY A 28 5.92 -1.88 8.19
C GLY A 28 5.92 -1.48 6.73
N ALA A 29 5.47 -2.34 5.82
CA ALA A 29 5.30 -1.99 4.42
C ALA A 29 4.38 -0.76 4.26
N ASN A 30 4.74 0.14 3.36
CA ASN A 30 3.99 1.36 3.15
C ASN A 30 2.79 1.11 2.21
N PRO A 31 1.53 1.18 2.68
CA PRO A 31 0.34 0.99 1.85
C PRO A 31 0.10 2.11 0.85
N ASP A 32 0.69 3.28 1.08
CA ASP A 32 0.50 4.50 0.28
C ASP A 32 1.66 4.73 -0.70
N GLN A 33 2.60 3.78 -0.78
CA GLN A 33 3.64 3.80 -1.83
C GLN A 33 3.02 3.40 -3.16
N VAL A 34 3.10 4.31 -4.13
CA VAL A 34 2.63 4.09 -5.50
C VAL A 34 3.65 3.29 -6.32
N ASP A 35 3.16 2.48 -7.25
CA ASP A 35 3.99 1.93 -8.32
C ASP A 35 4.31 2.99 -9.40
N ASN A 36 5.22 2.66 -10.32
CA ASN A 36 5.61 3.53 -11.42
C ASN A 36 4.82 3.25 -12.73
N ILE A 37 3.88 2.30 -12.72
CA ILE A 37 3.14 1.86 -13.91
C ILE A 37 1.81 2.58 -14.01
N ALA A 38 0.97 2.43 -13.00
CA ALA A 38 -0.34 3.07 -12.89
C ALA A 38 -0.32 4.28 -11.96
N GLY A 39 0.76 4.47 -11.18
CA GLY A 39 0.82 5.54 -10.18
C GLY A 39 -0.15 5.29 -9.02
N ARG A 40 -0.44 4.02 -8.73
CA ARG A 40 -1.42 3.61 -7.72
C ARG A 40 -0.75 2.90 -6.57
N SER A 41 -1.28 3.11 -5.37
CA SER A 41 -0.81 2.45 -4.16
C SER A 41 -1.57 1.16 -3.89
N ALA A 42 -1.07 0.33 -2.97
CA ALA A 42 -1.77 -0.88 -2.56
C ALA A 42 -3.17 -0.56 -2.00
N ARG A 43 -3.32 0.57 -1.29
CA ARG A 43 -4.60 1.07 -0.80
C ARG A 43 -5.55 1.42 -1.94
N ASP A 44 -5.06 2.09 -2.99
CA ASP A 44 -5.88 2.45 -4.15
C ASP A 44 -6.41 1.22 -4.87
N TYR A 45 -5.55 0.22 -5.10
CA TYR A 45 -5.96 -1.06 -5.69
C TYR A 45 -7.01 -1.78 -4.84
N ALA A 46 -6.85 -1.76 -3.52
CA ALA A 46 -7.80 -2.39 -2.61
C ALA A 46 -9.17 -1.68 -2.61
N LEU A 47 -9.19 -0.36 -2.77
CA LEU A 47 -10.42 0.45 -2.84
C LEU A 47 -11.15 0.29 -4.19
N GLU A 48 -10.40 0.12 -5.28
CA GLU A 48 -10.98 -0.15 -6.60
C GLU A 48 -11.58 -1.55 -6.72
N ASP A 49 -11.08 -2.52 -5.96
CA ASP A 49 -11.59 -3.89 -5.99
C ASP A 49 -12.93 -4.03 -5.24
N LYS A 50 -14.01 -3.63 -5.91
CA LYS A 50 -15.39 -3.75 -5.44
C LYS A 50 -15.80 -5.20 -5.12
N ARG A 51 -15.08 -6.19 -5.65
CA ARG A 51 -15.40 -7.61 -5.44
C ARG A 51 -14.79 -8.15 -4.14
N PHE A 52 -13.92 -7.37 -3.48
CA PHE A 52 -13.25 -7.80 -2.26
C PHE A 52 -13.18 -6.67 -1.20
N PRO A 53 -14.33 -6.26 -0.65
CA PRO A 53 -14.42 -5.12 0.28
C PRO A 53 -13.66 -5.32 1.60
N ALA A 54 -13.40 -6.58 1.99
CA ALA A 54 -12.58 -6.90 3.16
C ALA A 54 -11.14 -6.36 3.03
N MET A 55 -10.62 -6.27 1.81
CA MET A 55 -9.30 -5.68 1.54
C MET A 55 -9.32 -4.18 1.82
N ALA A 56 -10.31 -3.46 1.28
CA ALA A 56 -10.50 -2.04 1.54
C ALA A 56 -10.65 -1.75 3.04
N ALA A 57 -11.43 -2.57 3.76
CA ALA A 57 -11.61 -2.45 5.21
C ALA A 57 -10.29 -2.61 5.96
N LEU A 58 -9.45 -3.58 5.59
CA LEU A 58 -8.14 -3.78 6.22
C LEU A 58 -7.23 -2.54 6.10
N PHE A 59 -7.23 -1.90 4.93
CA PHE A 59 -6.46 -0.68 4.74
C PHE A 59 -7.10 0.53 5.42
N ALA A 60 -8.42 0.60 5.54
CA ALA A 60 -9.11 1.66 6.29
C ALA A 60 -8.68 1.69 7.76
N ASP A 61 -8.49 0.52 8.38
CA ASP A 61 -8.00 0.38 9.76
C ASP A 61 -6.49 0.67 9.89
N THR A 62 -5.74 0.63 8.79
CA THR A 62 -4.31 0.92 8.79
C THR A 62 -4.08 2.43 8.72
N PRO A 63 -3.58 3.09 9.79
CA PRO A 63 -3.40 4.54 9.79
C PRO A 63 -2.42 4.93 8.67
N ARG A 64 -2.80 5.93 7.87
CA ARG A 64 -1.87 6.55 6.90
C ARG A 64 -0.65 7.02 7.68
N ARG A 65 0.51 6.46 7.36
CA ARG A 65 1.77 7.00 7.85
C ARG A 65 1.98 8.31 7.09
N ASP A 66 1.49 9.38 7.69
CA ASP A 66 1.66 10.73 7.19
C ASP A 66 3.17 10.96 6.99
N ARG A 67 3.59 11.07 5.73
CA ARG A 67 4.99 11.37 5.37
C ARG A 67 5.27 12.87 5.57
N ARG A 68 4.73 13.49 6.61
CA ARG A 68 5.04 14.85 7.08
C ARG A 68 6.11 14.84 8.16
N THR A 69 7.29 14.30 7.85
CA THR A 69 8.52 14.72 8.53
C THR A 69 9.75 14.20 7.78
N SER A 70 10.30 15.05 6.92
CA SER A 70 11.73 15.13 6.55
C SER A 70 11.89 16.14 5.40
N ILE A 71 11.35 17.34 5.58
CA ILE A 71 11.85 18.53 4.90
C ILE A 71 12.07 19.54 6.02
N GLY A 72 13.12 19.32 6.81
CA GLY A 72 13.73 20.41 7.55
C GLY A 72 14.49 21.28 6.53
N PRO A 73 14.34 22.61 6.54
CA PRO A 73 15.09 23.47 5.62
C PRO A 73 16.56 23.43 6.04
N ASN A 74 17.44 23.01 5.12
CA ASN A 74 18.86 23.27 5.31
C ASN A 74 19.12 24.73 4.93
N PHE A 75 19.70 25.45 5.90
CA PHE A 75 20.18 26.83 5.83
C PHE A 75 21.24 27.04 4.75
#